data_AF-A0A2V8QRF0-F1
#
_entry.id   AF-A0A2V8QRF0-F1
#
_cell.length_a   1.000
_cell.length_b   1.000
_cell.length_c   1.000
_cell.angle_alpha   90.00
_cell.angle_beta   90.00
_cell.angle_gamma   90.00
#
_symmetry.space_group_name_H-M   'P 1'
#
loop_
_entity.id
_entity.type
_entity.pdbx_description
1 polymer ?
#
loop_
_entity_poly.entity_id
_entity_poly.type
_entity_poly.pdbx_seq_one_letter_code
_entity_poly.pdbx_strand_id
1 'polypeptide(L)'
;MFRHSLLALVCVFAFSAAAIAQPSEPNKPAARNVTNTTKPAKDAEAERVMKERRENAQSLLISLAADAVRFNDQTLRARTQARIADVLWSADPDRARSLFRKAWESAEIVDQEGQRKVEEDIKQQKARNGGGSVSVMGAPNIRGEVLRLAARRDRALGEEFLGKLRIEQQQEASDSADRARNNPLDAPEAAAQRLSLARQLLDTDVARALQFADPALTNITREGLDFLSYLRDKDAAAADLRYSAFLAKADADLLSDANTVSFLSSYIFTPHMFVTFTNNGGNSTSSTSRENLPPNVPAQLRDAFFRTAGDILLRPLAPPGQDQTSAGVQGKYLMLKRLQPLFDQFAPRELAEAIHAQADALAQAVPEDARQRDDNSLREGIRPPQTLDDREKILQDRIDRAKTSEERDALYLQMARLYVEKGDIRARDFVAKIDDSDLRKQATSFIDTSLVMRAIDKKDVDQIFQLAKDGELTHFQKSWAFLQAAKLLVKTDREKSLAAIEEATAEARRIEELDPDRPRAMMGIANALLPLDRARSWDAVYEAIKAANSSDGFTGEDGLIRITMQSKGMSSIRSSSVAEFNVAGIFTELAKEDYNRTVELTRGFQREAPRASATIAIARSVLDEKKN
;
A
#
# COMPACT_ATOMS: atom_id res chain seq x y z
N MET A 1 -38.50 2.39 24.17
CA MET A 1 -39.97 2.59 24.33
C MET A 1 -40.44 3.19 23.01
N PHE A 2 -41.30 2.62 22.17
CA PHE A 2 -42.45 1.74 22.34
C PHE A 2 -42.42 0.56 21.35
N ARG A 3 -43.02 -0.55 21.78
CA ARG A 3 -43.30 -1.81 21.06
C ARG A 3 -44.52 -1.67 20.13
N HIS A 4 -44.71 -2.65 19.22
CA HIS A 4 -45.93 -3.42 18.84
C HIS A 4 -45.61 -4.04 17.45
N SER A 5 -45.17 -5.29 17.29
CA SER A 5 -45.90 -6.58 17.29
C SER A 5 -47.25 -6.58 16.57
N LEU A 6 -47.36 -7.27 15.41
CA LEU A 6 -48.31 -8.37 15.23
C LEU A 6 -47.98 -9.28 14.03
N LEU A 7 -48.00 -10.59 14.30
CA LEU A 7 -48.05 -11.74 13.38
C LEU A 7 -49.41 -11.81 12.68
N ALA A 8 -49.46 -12.35 11.44
CA ALA A 8 -50.54 -13.26 11.02
C ALA A 8 -50.11 -14.12 9.82
N LEU A 9 -50.27 -15.43 10.00
CA LEU A 9 -50.03 -16.55 9.11
C LEU A 9 -51.39 -17.19 8.80
N VAL A 10 -51.76 -17.43 7.54
CA VAL A 10 -52.84 -18.37 7.16
C VAL A 10 -52.54 -19.02 5.80
N CYS A 11 -52.80 -20.33 5.77
CA CYS A 11 -52.53 -21.32 4.75
C CYS A 11 -53.68 -21.53 3.73
N VAL A 12 -53.30 -22.05 2.55
CA VAL A 12 -53.92 -23.13 1.72
C VAL A 12 -55.37 -22.97 1.23
N PHE A 13 -55.55 -23.06 -0.10
CA PHE A 13 -56.58 -23.91 -0.72
C PHE A 13 -56.12 -24.46 -2.08
N ALA A 14 -56.20 -25.78 -2.22
CA ALA A 14 -56.08 -26.53 -3.46
C ALA A 14 -57.46 -26.73 -4.10
N PHE A 15 -57.53 -26.77 -5.43
CA PHE A 15 -58.61 -27.43 -6.15
C PHE A 15 -58.06 -28.11 -7.41
N SER A 16 -58.24 -29.43 -7.47
CA SER A 16 -58.12 -30.25 -8.68
C SER A 16 -59.53 -30.54 -9.20
N ALA A 17 -59.69 -30.59 -10.52
CA ALA A 17 -60.86 -31.16 -11.18
C ALA A 17 -60.42 -32.30 -12.10
N ALA A 18 -61.17 -33.40 -12.04
CA ALA A 18 -60.94 -34.68 -12.70
C ALA A 18 -61.94 -34.93 -13.84
N ALA A 19 -61.57 -35.80 -14.79
CA ALA A 19 -62.46 -36.65 -15.60
C ALA A 19 -61.61 -37.82 -16.14
N ILE A 20 -61.73 -39.08 -15.67
CA ILE A 20 -62.67 -40.18 -16.07
C ILE A 20 -62.39 -40.63 -17.53
N ALA A 21 -62.15 -41.89 -17.95
CA ALA A 21 -62.28 -43.24 -17.39
C ALA A 21 -61.41 -44.30 -18.13
N GLN A 22 -61.29 -45.46 -17.46
CA GLN A 22 -60.72 -46.80 -17.75
C GLN A 22 -61.29 -47.58 -18.98
N PRO A 23 -61.01 -48.89 -19.21
CA PRO A 23 -59.88 -49.83 -18.90
C PRO A 23 -59.38 -50.57 -20.19
N SER A 24 -58.34 -51.42 -20.26
CA SER A 24 -58.23 -52.80 -19.74
C SER A 24 -56.88 -53.40 -20.22
N GLU A 25 -55.99 -53.81 -19.32
CA GLU A 25 -55.65 -55.21 -18.96
C GLU A 25 -54.31 -55.73 -19.55
N PRO A 26 -53.66 -56.75 -18.96
CA PRO A 26 -52.30 -56.60 -18.44
C PRO A 26 -51.28 -57.61 -19.02
N ASN A 27 -49.99 -57.26 -19.04
CA ASN A 27 -48.91 -58.19 -18.66
C ASN A 27 -47.54 -57.49 -18.51
N LYS A 28 -46.92 -57.66 -17.33
CA LYS A 28 -45.46 -57.59 -17.11
C LYS A 28 -44.77 -58.72 -17.91
N PRO A 29 -43.45 -58.70 -18.20
CA PRO A 29 -42.32 -58.03 -17.50
C PRO A 29 -41.44 -57.19 -18.49
N ALA A 30 -40.41 -56.43 -18.16
CA ALA A 30 -39.38 -56.54 -17.15
C ALA A 30 -38.79 -55.15 -16.84
N ALA A 31 -38.40 -54.94 -15.59
CA ALA A 31 -37.62 -53.79 -15.17
C ALA A 31 -36.22 -53.84 -15.80
N ARG A 32 -35.89 -52.87 -16.65
CA ARG A 32 -34.51 -52.46 -16.88
C ARG A 32 -34.18 -51.35 -15.88
N ASN A 33 -33.54 -51.74 -14.78
CA ASN A 33 -32.76 -50.83 -13.97
C ASN A 33 -31.61 -50.32 -14.84
N VAL A 34 -31.74 -49.11 -15.37
CA VAL A 34 -30.59 -48.34 -15.85
C VAL A 34 -30.04 -47.62 -14.63
N THR A 35 -29.03 -48.24 -14.05
CA THR A 35 -28.14 -47.71 -13.02
C THR A 35 -27.57 -46.35 -13.43
N ASN A 36 -27.77 -45.34 -12.58
CA ASN A 36 -27.01 -44.10 -12.52
C ASN A 36 -25.56 -44.38 -12.08
N THR A 37 -24.72 -44.94 -12.95
CA THR A 37 -23.31 -45.27 -12.64
C THR A 37 -22.28 -44.28 -13.18
N THR A 38 -22.67 -43.18 -13.85
CA THR A 38 -21.73 -42.28 -14.55
C THR A 38 -21.23 -41.07 -13.77
N LYS A 39 -21.76 -40.75 -12.59
CA LYS A 39 -21.29 -39.61 -11.78
C LYS A 39 -19.96 -39.86 -11.03
N PRO A 40 -19.73 -40.99 -10.32
CA PRO A 40 -18.51 -41.17 -9.53
C PRO A 40 -17.24 -41.38 -10.37
N ALA A 41 -17.36 -41.87 -11.61
CA ALA A 41 -16.22 -42.09 -12.50
C ALA A 41 -15.64 -40.77 -13.06
N LYS A 42 -16.49 -39.78 -13.34
CA LYS A 42 -16.08 -38.48 -13.88
C LYS A 42 -15.35 -37.63 -12.84
N ASP A 43 -15.74 -37.77 -11.57
CA ASP A 43 -15.08 -37.09 -10.45
C ASP A 43 -13.70 -37.71 -10.15
N ALA A 44 -13.57 -39.05 -10.24
CA ALA A 44 -12.30 -39.74 -10.06
C ALA A 44 -11.29 -39.44 -11.20
N GLU A 45 -11.75 -39.33 -12.46
CA GLU A 45 -10.89 -38.96 -13.59
C GLU A 45 -10.43 -37.51 -13.49
N ALA A 46 -11.32 -36.58 -13.10
CA ALA A 46 -10.96 -35.18 -12.87
C ALA A 46 -9.94 -35.02 -11.74
N GLU A 47 -10.06 -35.80 -10.66
CA GLU A 47 -9.10 -35.80 -9.55
C GLU A 47 -7.73 -36.34 -9.98
N ARG A 48 -7.70 -37.41 -10.80
CA ARG A 48 -6.44 -37.93 -11.37
C ARG A 48 -5.74 -36.91 -12.26
N VAL A 49 -6.48 -36.26 -13.17
CA VAL A 49 -5.95 -35.21 -14.05
C VAL A 49 -5.44 -34.02 -13.23
N MET A 50 -6.14 -33.61 -12.17
CA MET A 50 -5.67 -32.53 -11.29
C MET A 50 -4.42 -32.92 -10.50
N LYS A 51 -4.31 -34.17 -10.05
CA LYS A 51 -3.10 -34.68 -9.39
C LYS A 51 -1.90 -34.66 -10.35
N GLU A 52 -2.08 -35.14 -11.58
CA GLU A 52 -1.03 -35.11 -12.61
C GLU A 52 -0.61 -33.67 -12.93
N ARG A 53 -1.56 -32.73 -13.05
CA ARG A 53 -1.25 -31.31 -13.24
C ARG A 53 -0.45 -30.72 -12.07
N ARG A 54 -0.73 -31.12 -10.82
CA ARG A 54 0.03 -30.67 -9.65
C ARG A 54 1.45 -31.22 -9.64
N GLU A 55 1.63 -32.49 -9.97
CA GLU A 55 2.95 -33.12 -10.09
C GLU A 55 3.79 -32.47 -11.21
N ASN A 56 3.16 -32.17 -12.36
CA ASN A 56 3.80 -31.43 -13.45
C ASN A 56 4.15 -30.00 -13.05
N ALA A 57 3.25 -29.29 -12.35
CA ALA A 57 3.50 -27.92 -11.87
C ALA A 57 4.67 -27.87 -10.86
N GLN A 58 4.76 -28.84 -9.95
CA GLN A 58 5.91 -28.95 -9.04
C GLN A 58 7.20 -29.20 -9.82
N SER A 59 7.19 -30.09 -10.80
CA SER A 59 8.35 -30.38 -11.64
C SER A 59 8.82 -29.15 -12.43
N LEU A 60 7.88 -28.36 -12.99
CA LEU A 60 8.17 -27.09 -13.65
C LEU A 60 8.83 -26.08 -12.71
N LEU A 61 8.31 -25.92 -11.50
CA LEU A 61 8.90 -25.03 -10.49
C LEU A 61 10.29 -25.48 -10.05
N ILE A 62 10.51 -26.78 -9.91
CA ILE A 62 11.81 -27.35 -9.57
C ILE A 62 12.83 -27.08 -10.68
N SER A 63 12.44 -27.29 -11.95
CA SER A 63 13.29 -26.97 -13.10
C SER A 63 13.61 -25.47 -13.14
N LEU A 64 12.59 -24.62 -13.00
CA LEU A 64 12.77 -23.17 -12.98
C LEU A 64 13.69 -22.71 -11.84
N ALA A 65 13.60 -23.33 -10.66
CA ALA A 65 14.48 -23.01 -9.54
C ALA A 65 15.95 -23.39 -9.82
N ALA A 66 16.18 -24.49 -10.54
CA ALA A 66 17.53 -24.89 -10.97
C ALA A 66 18.07 -23.91 -12.02
N ASP A 67 17.23 -23.49 -12.96
CA ASP A 67 17.59 -22.52 -14.00
C ASP A 67 17.83 -21.12 -13.42
N ALA A 68 17.05 -20.69 -12.43
CA ALA A 68 17.14 -19.38 -11.80
C ALA A 68 18.53 -19.10 -11.20
N VAL A 69 19.24 -20.14 -10.73
CA VAL A 69 20.63 -20.03 -10.25
C VAL A 69 21.57 -19.48 -11.34
N ARG A 70 21.24 -19.69 -12.62
CA ARG A 70 22.03 -19.26 -13.77
C ARG A 70 21.59 -17.92 -14.37
N PHE A 71 20.54 -17.28 -13.82
CA PHE A 71 20.09 -15.98 -14.32
C PHE A 71 21.18 -14.94 -14.15
N ASN A 72 21.40 -14.12 -15.18
CA ASN A 72 22.42 -13.07 -15.16
C ASN A 72 22.03 -11.93 -14.21
N ASP A 73 20.73 -11.64 -14.11
CA ASP A 73 20.19 -10.65 -13.19
C ASP A 73 20.01 -11.27 -11.79
N GLN A 74 20.82 -10.83 -10.83
CA GLN A 74 20.76 -11.30 -9.45
C GLN A 74 19.45 -10.87 -8.74
N THR A 75 18.88 -9.72 -9.09
CA THR A 75 17.59 -9.26 -8.56
C THR A 75 16.49 -10.22 -8.97
N LEU A 76 16.48 -10.58 -10.26
CA LEU A 76 15.54 -11.55 -10.80
C LEU A 76 15.73 -12.93 -10.16
N ARG A 77 16.98 -13.37 -9.97
CA ARG A 77 17.32 -14.63 -9.31
C ARG A 77 16.71 -14.71 -7.92
N ALA A 78 16.98 -13.71 -7.07
CA ALA A 78 16.50 -13.67 -5.69
C ALA A 78 14.96 -13.70 -5.63
N ARG A 79 14.30 -12.85 -6.42
CA ARG A 79 12.83 -12.80 -6.50
C ARG A 79 12.22 -14.12 -6.99
N THR A 80 12.78 -14.69 -8.05
CA THR A 80 12.31 -15.95 -8.63
C THR A 80 12.40 -17.08 -7.60
N GLN A 81 13.55 -17.24 -6.94
CA GLN A 81 13.74 -18.27 -5.91
C GLN A 81 12.79 -18.11 -4.73
N ALA A 82 12.61 -16.89 -4.21
CA ALA A 82 11.70 -16.63 -3.10
C ALA A 82 10.24 -16.91 -3.45
N ARG A 83 9.81 -16.58 -4.67
CA ARG A 83 8.44 -16.85 -5.14
C ARG A 83 8.19 -18.33 -5.37
N ILE A 84 9.16 -19.05 -5.94
CA ILE A 84 9.07 -20.51 -6.07
C ILE A 84 8.97 -21.16 -4.69
N ALA A 85 9.77 -20.70 -3.72
CA ALA A 85 9.68 -21.16 -2.33
C ALA A 85 8.29 -20.92 -1.73
N ASP A 86 7.72 -19.73 -1.92
CA ASP A 86 6.38 -19.38 -1.42
C ASP A 86 5.28 -20.27 -2.02
N VAL A 87 5.38 -20.64 -3.31
CA VAL A 87 4.43 -21.53 -3.98
C VAL A 87 4.63 -23.00 -3.57
N LEU A 88 5.87 -23.47 -3.47
CA LEU A 88 6.17 -24.85 -3.08
C LEU A 88 5.93 -25.15 -1.60
N TRP A 89 5.75 -24.13 -0.76
CA TRP A 89 5.67 -24.29 0.70
C TRP A 89 4.70 -25.38 1.16
N SER A 90 3.49 -25.44 0.57
CA SER A 90 2.48 -26.42 0.97
C SER A 90 2.81 -27.85 0.52
N ALA A 91 3.60 -28.00 -0.54
CA ALA A 91 3.93 -29.29 -1.13
C ALA A 91 5.26 -29.87 -0.60
N ASP A 92 6.27 -29.02 -0.42
CA ASP A 92 7.62 -29.39 0.03
C ASP A 92 8.22 -28.25 0.89
N PRO A 93 7.89 -28.19 2.19
CA PRO A 93 8.36 -27.14 3.09
C PRO A 93 9.89 -27.11 3.22
N ASP A 94 10.56 -28.25 3.19
CA ASP A 94 12.01 -28.33 3.40
C ASP A 94 12.78 -27.78 2.21
N ARG A 95 12.33 -28.11 0.99
CA ARG A 95 12.88 -27.49 -0.22
C ARG A 95 12.56 -26.01 -0.29
N ALA A 96 11.35 -25.60 0.10
CA ALA A 96 10.98 -24.19 0.16
C ALA A 96 11.89 -23.40 1.13
N ARG A 97 12.19 -23.94 2.32
CA ARG A 97 13.17 -23.34 3.25
C ARG A 97 14.55 -23.19 2.62
N SER A 98 15.05 -24.23 1.93
CA SER A 98 16.33 -24.17 1.22
C SER A 98 16.32 -23.08 0.14
N LEU A 99 15.24 -22.96 -0.63
CA LEU A 99 15.10 -21.92 -1.67
C LEU A 99 15.02 -20.52 -1.08
N PHE A 100 14.33 -20.31 0.03
CA PHE A 100 14.32 -19.01 0.71
C PHE A 100 15.71 -18.60 1.20
N ARG A 101 16.52 -19.53 1.72
CA ARG A 101 17.91 -19.23 2.12
C ARG A 101 18.78 -18.84 0.92
N LYS A 102 18.66 -19.55 -0.21
CA LYS A 102 19.35 -19.18 -1.46
C LYS A 102 18.89 -17.83 -2.01
N ALA A 103 17.60 -17.55 -1.91
CA ALA A 103 17.04 -16.25 -2.30
C ALA A 103 17.60 -15.13 -1.41
N TRP A 104 17.76 -15.38 -0.11
CA TRP A 104 18.38 -14.45 0.83
C TRP A 104 19.83 -14.15 0.46
N GLU A 105 20.63 -15.20 0.22
CA GLU A 105 22.04 -15.05 -0.20
C GLU A 105 22.16 -14.23 -1.49
N SER A 106 21.27 -14.47 -2.47
CA SER A 106 21.24 -13.68 -3.71
C SER A 106 20.80 -12.23 -3.47
N ALA A 107 19.85 -12.00 -2.57
CA ALA A 107 19.37 -10.67 -2.22
C ALA A 107 20.43 -9.85 -1.47
N GLU A 108 21.25 -10.51 -0.65
CA GLU A 108 22.34 -9.88 0.08
C GLU A 108 23.38 -9.25 -0.86
N ILE A 109 23.77 -9.99 -1.92
CA ILE A 109 24.71 -9.47 -2.92
C ILE A 109 24.11 -8.24 -3.64
N VAL A 110 22.85 -8.31 -4.05
CA VAL A 110 22.15 -7.21 -4.73
C VAL A 110 22.06 -5.97 -3.86
N ASP A 111 21.65 -6.12 -2.60
CA ASP A 111 21.50 -4.99 -1.69
C ASP A 111 22.87 -4.36 -1.37
N GLN A 112 23.92 -5.16 -1.16
CA GLN A 112 25.29 -4.66 -0.92
C GLN A 112 25.84 -3.92 -2.15
N GLU A 113 25.67 -4.46 -3.36
CA GLU A 113 26.07 -3.76 -4.60
C GLU A 113 25.26 -2.47 -4.81
N GLY A 114 23.96 -2.51 -4.51
CA GLY A 114 23.07 -1.35 -4.60
C GLY A 114 23.48 -0.23 -3.65
N GLN A 115 23.81 -0.58 -2.39
CA GLN A 115 24.31 0.37 -1.40
C GLN A 115 25.64 0.99 -1.84
N ARG A 116 26.60 0.18 -2.33
CA ARG A 116 27.89 0.69 -2.84
C ARG A 116 27.70 1.70 -3.99
N LYS A 117 26.82 1.39 -4.94
CA LYS A 117 26.50 2.31 -6.05
C LYS A 117 25.88 3.62 -5.56
N VAL A 118 24.94 3.54 -4.62
CA VAL A 118 24.34 4.74 -4.00
C VAL A 118 25.39 5.57 -3.29
N GLU A 119 26.32 4.97 -2.55
CA GLU A 119 27.41 5.69 -1.90
C GLU A 119 28.38 6.36 -2.89
N GLU A 120 28.72 5.67 -3.98
CA GLU A 120 29.53 6.22 -5.07
C GLU A 120 28.82 7.40 -5.73
N ASP A 121 27.53 7.27 -6.03
CA ASP A 121 26.71 8.34 -6.61
C ASP A 121 26.62 9.54 -5.66
N ILE A 122 26.42 9.30 -4.36
CA ILE A 122 26.44 10.37 -3.34
C ILE A 122 27.80 11.07 -3.33
N LYS A 123 28.92 10.32 -3.37
CA LYS A 123 30.27 10.90 -3.39
C LYS A 123 30.50 11.74 -4.65
N GLN A 124 30.12 11.22 -5.82
CA GLN A 124 30.26 11.92 -7.10
C GLN A 124 29.38 13.18 -7.17
N GLN A 125 28.15 13.11 -6.69
CA GLN A 125 27.24 14.26 -6.68
C GLN A 125 27.66 15.32 -5.64
N LYS A 126 28.17 14.91 -4.47
CA LYS A 126 28.77 15.84 -3.49
C LYS A 126 29.98 16.56 -4.07
N ALA A 127 30.84 15.86 -4.80
CA ALA A 127 32.00 16.45 -5.47
C ALA A 127 31.61 17.44 -6.58
N ARG A 128 30.49 17.20 -7.28
CA ARG A 128 29.99 18.09 -8.35
C ARG A 128 29.20 19.30 -7.83
N ASN A 129 28.42 19.14 -6.75
CA ASN A 129 27.46 20.14 -6.27
C ASN A 129 27.94 20.91 -5.02
N GLY A 130 29.22 20.83 -4.65
CA GLY A 130 29.80 21.64 -3.57
C GLY A 130 29.17 21.40 -2.19
N GLY A 131 28.64 20.20 -1.93
CA GLY A 131 28.06 19.84 -0.62
C GLY A 131 26.55 20.10 -0.43
N GLY A 132 25.80 20.47 -1.49
CA GLY A 132 24.34 20.59 -1.44
C GLY A 132 23.60 19.25 -1.20
N SER A 133 22.32 19.31 -0.80
CA SER A 133 21.51 18.11 -0.54
C SER A 133 21.38 17.25 -1.78
N VAL A 134 21.69 15.96 -1.65
CA VAL A 134 21.68 15.00 -2.76
C VAL A 134 20.41 14.17 -2.70
N SER A 135 19.58 14.21 -3.74
CA SER A 135 18.43 13.30 -3.88
C SER A 135 18.88 12.08 -4.67
N VAL A 136 19.17 10.98 -3.99
CA VAL A 136 19.51 9.69 -4.62
C VAL A 136 18.33 8.74 -4.49
N MET A 137 18.06 7.99 -5.56
CA MET A 137 17.07 6.93 -5.55
C MET A 137 17.58 5.82 -4.62
N GLY A 138 16.82 5.46 -3.58
CA GLY A 138 17.24 4.46 -2.60
C GLY A 138 17.60 3.12 -3.26
N ALA A 139 18.57 2.41 -2.67
CA ALA A 139 18.93 1.07 -3.13
C ALA A 139 17.71 0.12 -3.11
N PRO A 140 17.62 -0.85 -4.04
CA PRO A 140 16.65 -1.93 -3.95
C PRO A 140 16.74 -2.60 -2.57
N ASN A 141 15.59 -2.96 -1.97
CA ASN A 141 15.52 -3.70 -0.71
C ASN A 141 14.98 -5.11 -0.97
N ILE A 142 15.78 -5.93 -1.65
CA ILE A 142 15.37 -7.27 -2.05
C ILE A 142 15.35 -8.20 -0.84
N ARG A 143 16.24 -8.00 0.15
CA ARG A 143 16.19 -8.75 1.42
C ARG A 143 14.88 -8.56 2.14
N GLY A 144 14.33 -7.34 2.17
CA GLY A 144 13.02 -7.05 2.73
C GLY A 144 11.89 -7.83 2.04
N GLU A 145 11.93 -7.97 0.71
CA GLU A 145 10.96 -8.76 -0.05
C GLU A 145 11.03 -10.25 0.32
N VAL A 146 12.25 -10.82 0.38
CA VAL A 146 12.48 -12.23 0.74
C VAL A 146 12.06 -12.49 2.19
N LEU A 147 12.44 -11.61 3.12
CA LEU A 147 12.06 -11.68 4.53
C LEU A 147 10.55 -11.75 4.68
N ARG A 148 9.81 -10.88 4.00
CA ARG A 148 8.35 -10.85 4.07
C ARG A 148 7.71 -12.15 3.60
N LEU A 149 8.17 -12.72 2.48
CA LEU A 149 7.65 -13.99 1.96
C LEU A 149 7.98 -15.16 2.90
N ALA A 150 9.21 -15.22 3.39
CA ALA A 150 9.66 -16.24 4.33
C ALA A 150 8.89 -16.17 5.67
N ALA A 151 8.82 -14.99 6.27
CA ALA A 151 8.16 -14.73 7.55
C ALA A 151 6.65 -15.04 7.51
N ARG A 152 6.00 -14.88 6.35
CA ARG A 152 4.60 -15.27 6.16
C ARG A 152 4.41 -16.78 6.32
N ARG A 153 5.39 -17.59 5.91
CA ARG A 153 5.32 -19.05 5.87
C ARG A 153 5.90 -19.73 7.11
N ASP A 154 7.03 -19.23 7.60
CA ASP A 154 7.77 -19.80 8.71
C ASP A 154 8.33 -18.71 9.60
N ARG A 155 7.84 -18.66 10.84
CA ARG A 155 8.33 -17.71 11.84
C ARG A 155 9.83 -17.90 12.09
N ALA A 156 10.31 -19.14 12.21
CA ALA A 156 11.70 -19.42 12.53
C ALA A 156 12.63 -18.88 11.43
N LEU A 157 12.20 -18.98 10.16
CA LEU A 157 12.94 -18.43 9.03
C LEU A 157 12.91 -16.89 9.01
N GLY A 158 11.78 -16.28 9.36
CA GLY A 158 11.70 -14.83 9.53
C GLY A 158 12.63 -14.31 10.64
N GLU A 159 12.72 -15.02 11.77
CA GLU A 159 13.66 -14.71 12.86
C GLU A 159 15.12 -14.92 12.44
N GLU A 160 15.42 -16.00 11.70
CA GLU A 160 16.76 -16.26 11.14
C GLU A 160 17.25 -15.06 10.31
N PHE A 161 16.40 -14.57 9.41
CA PHE A 161 16.74 -13.46 8.50
C PHE A 161 16.79 -12.10 9.20
N LEU A 162 15.88 -11.82 10.16
CA LEU A 162 16.00 -10.64 11.03
C LEU A 162 17.30 -10.68 11.86
N GLY A 163 17.72 -11.85 12.31
CA GLY A 163 18.98 -12.05 13.00
C GLY A 163 20.19 -11.69 12.14
N LYS A 164 20.20 -12.12 10.86
CA LYS A 164 21.27 -11.78 9.90
C LYS A 164 21.37 -10.27 9.66
N LEU A 165 20.24 -9.59 9.41
CA LEU A 165 20.21 -8.13 9.24
C LEU A 165 20.82 -7.41 10.45
N ARG A 166 20.51 -7.86 11.67
CA ARG A 166 21.05 -7.26 12.89
C ARG A 166 22.57 -7.41 13.00
N ILE A 167 23.12 -8.57 12.64
CA ILE A 167 24.57 -8.84 12.75
C ILE A 167 25.34 -7.95 11.77
N GLU A 168 24.91 -7.89 10.51
CA GLU A 168 25.54 -7.05 9.49
C GLU A 168 25.51 -5.58 9.88
N GLN A 169 24.39 -5.10 10.43
CA GLN A 169 24.28 -3.72 10.89
C GLN A 169 25.15 -3.40 12.10
N GLN A 170 25.36 -4.35 13.00
CA GLN A 170 26.30 -4.16 14.11
C GLN A 170 27.74 -4.03 13.61
N GLN A 171 28.09 -4.70 12.51
CA GLN A 171 29.39 -4.58 11.85
C GLN A 171 29.52 -3.22 11.12
N GLU A 172 28.47 -2.75 10.46
CA GLU A 172 28.46 -1.43 9.80
C GLU A 172 28.47 -0.26 10.80
N ALA A 173 27.79 -0.40 11.95
CA ALA A 173 27.74 0.61 13.00
C ALA A 173 29.07 0.73 13.78
N SER A 174 29.85 -0.34 13.90
CA SER A 174 31.21 -0.24 14.46
C SER A 174 32.16 0.56 13.56
N ASP A 175 31.87 0.65 12.26
CA ASP A 175 32.69 1.36 11.28
C ASP A 175 32.28 2.83 11.09
N SER A 176 31.13 3.25 11.65
CA SER A 176 30.61 4.62 11.48
C SER A 176 30.03 5.20 12.77
N ALA A 177 30.93 5.54 13.70
CA ALA A 177 30.62 6.15 15.00
C ALA A 177 29.90 7.52 14.92
N ASP A 178 29.78 8.14 13.73
CA ASP A 178 29.28 9.52 13.57
C ASP A 178 27.79 9.65 13.27
N ARG A 179 27.02 8.57 13.05
CA ARG A 179 25.59 8.66 12.69
C ARG A 179 24.62 8.66 13.88
N ALA A 180 25.09 8.49 15.11
CA ALA A 180 24.24 8.38 16.30
C ALA A 180 23.84 9.76 16.88
N ARG A 181 22.97 10.48 16.17
CA ARG A 181 22.04 11.44 16.80
C ARG A 181 20.61 11.05 16.44
N ASN A 182 20.23 9.82 16.79
CA ASN A 182 18.85 9.37 16.70
C ASN A 182 18.01 10.04 17.79
N ASN A 183 16.79 10.43 17.47
CA ASN A 183 15.83 10.91 18.46
C ASN A 183 15.57 9.77 19.47
N PRO A 184 15.60 10.00 20.79
CA PRO A 184 15.37 8.95 21.79
C PRO A 184 14.06 8.17 21.64
N LEU A 185 13.12 8.69 20.85
CA LEU A 185 11.80 8.13 20.57
C LEU A 185 11.70 7.39 19.22
N ASP A 186 12.77 7.34 18.44
CA ASP A 186 12.85 6.47 17.27
C ASP A 186 13.20 5.04 17.71
N ALA A 187 12.57 4.04 17.10
CA ALA A 187 12.92 2.65 17.42
C ALA A 187 14.38 2.34 17.02
N PRO A 188 15.11 1.53 17.81
CA PRO A 188 16.35 0.93 17.34
C PRO A 188 16.10 0.23 16.01
N GLU A 189 17.04 0.32 15.07
CA GLU A 189 16.78 -0.06 13.68
C GLU A 189 16.27 -1.51 13.53
N ALA A 190 16.82 -2.44 14.30
CA ALA A 190 16.33 -3.82 14.35
C ALA A 190 14.86 -3.93 14.79
N ALA A 191 14.42 -3.11 15.76
CA ALA A 191 13.03 -3.03 16.18
C ALA A 191 12.16 -2.35 15.12
N ALA A 192 12.66 -1.30 14.45
CA ALA A 192 11.99 -0.62 13.35
C ALA A 192 11.74 -1.56 12.16
N GLN A 193 12.74 -2.33 11.73
CA GLN A 193 12.63 -3.33 10.67
C GLN A 193 11.61 -4.41 11.02
N ARG A 194 11.65 -4.88 12.28
CA ARG A 194 10.72 -5.88 12.77
C ARG A 194 9.27 -5.37 12.79
N LEU A 195 9.05 -4.13 13.23
CA LEU A 195 7.72 -3.49 13.21
C LEU A 195 7.25 -3.21 11.78
N SER A 196 8.15 -2.86 10.86
CA SER A 196 7.86 -2.73 9.43
C SER A 196 7.39 -4.06 8.83
N LEU A 197 8.10 -5.17 9.12
CA LEU A 197 7.67 -6.52 8.74
C LEU A 197 6.30 -6.86 9.33
N ALA A 198 6.10 -6.61 10.63
CA ALA A 198 4.82 -6.87 11.28
C ALA A 198 3.68 -6.09 10.63
N ARG A 199 3.90 -4.82 10.31
CA ARG A 199 2.93 -3.97 9.60
C ARG A 199 2.57 -4.54 8.23
N GLN A 200 3.54 -5.02 7.46
CA GLN A 200 3.28 -5.65 6.16
C GLN A 200 2.48 -6.97 6.27
N LEU A 201 2.63 -7.70 7.37
CA LEU A 201 1.90 -8.94 7.62
C LEU A 201 0.46 -8.68 8.08
N LEU A 202 0.19 -7.51 8.67
CA LEU A 202 -1.08 -7.14 9.29
C LEU A 202 -2.28 -7.27 8.35
N ASP A 203 -2.10 -6.97 7.05
CA ASP A 203 -3.16 -7.08 6.05
C ASP A 203 -3.55 -8.53 5.71
N THR A 204 -2.70 -9.50 6.04
CA THR A 204 -2.88 -10.90 5.64
C THR A 204 -3.00 -11.88 6.80
N ASP A 205 -2.33 -11.62 7.92
CA ASP A 205 -2.28 -12.50 9.09
C ASP A 205 -1.95 -11.66 10.35
N VAL A 206 -3.01 -11.19 11.03
CA VAL A 206 -2.90 -10.38 12.26
C VAL A 206 -2.15 -11.14 13.36
N ALA A 207 -2.41 -12.44 13.53
CA ALA A 207 -1.75 -13.23 14.56
C ALA A 207 -0.25 -13.33 14.31
N ARG A 208 0.18 -13.50 13.06
CA ARG A 208 1.61 -13.51 12.70
C ARG A 208 2.24 -12.13 12.81
N ALA A 209 1.54 -11.07 12.41
CA ALA A 209 2.00 -9.70 12.62
C ALA A 209 2.32 -9.44 14.10
N LEU A 210 1.42 -9.84 15.01
CA LEU A 210 1.63 -9.72 16.46
C LEU A 210 2.85 -10.51 16.97
N GLN A 211 3.07 -11.72 16.46
CA GLN A 211 4.25 -12.53 16.85
C GLN A 211 5.58 -11.82 16.53
N PHE A 212 5.63 -11.04 15.45
CA PHE A 212 6.81 -10.24 15.11
C PHE A 212 6.83 -8.90 15.85
N ALA A 213 5.69 -8.25 16.04
CA ALA A 213 5.61 -6.94 16.70
C ALA A 213 5.90 -7.01 18.21
N ASP A 214 5.35 -7.97 18.93
CA ASP A 214 5.37 -8.01 20.40
C ASP A 214 6.80 -7.88 20.99
N PRO A 215 7.84 -8.55 20.46
CA PRO A 215 9.21 -8.36 20.93
C PRO A 215 9.81 -6.96 20.67
N ALA A 216 9.26 -6.18 19.73
CA ALA A 216 9.69 -4.81 19.43
C ALA A 216 8.83 -3.75 20.12
N LEU A 217 7.65 -4.09 20.63
CA LEU A 217 6.77 -3.21 21.40
C LEU A 217 7.20 -3.12 22.87
N THR A 218 8.49 -3.21 23.15
CA THR A 218 9.01 -3.06 24.52
C THR A 218 9.13 -1.61 24.92
N ASN A 219 9.41 -0.70 23.99
CA ASN A 219 9.60 0.75 24.23
C ASN A 219 8.55 1.56 23.47
N ILE A 220 8.25 2.76 23.98
CA ILE A 220 7.35 3.71 23.32
C ILE A 220 8.15 4.38 22.21
N THR A 221 7.84 4.01 20.97
CA THR A 221 8.51 4.55 19.78
C THR A 221 7.49 4.99 18.75
N ARG A 222 7.92 5.84 17.81
CA ARG A 222 7.05 6.25 16.68
C ARG A 222 6.53 5.04 15.92
N GLU A 223 7.43 4.13 15.55
CA GLU A 223 7.10 2.92 14.77
C GLU A 223 6.15 2.00 15.53
N GLY A 224 6.32 1.89 16.86
CA GLY A 224 5.46 1.08 17.70
C GLY A 224 4.03 1.61 17.73
N LEU A 225 3.86 2.92 17.96
CA LEU A 225 2.54 3.56 17.97
C LEU A 225 1.88 3.62 16.59
N ASP A 226 2.67 3.80 15.52
CA ASP A 226 2.17 3.73 14.16
C ASP A 226 1.65 2.33 13.84
N PHE A 227 2.40 1.28 14.22
CA PHE A 227 1.94 -0.11 14.12
C PHE A 227 0.64 -0.34 14.91
N LEU A 228 0.53 0.18 16.15
CA LEU A 228 -0.70 0.04 16.93
C LEU A 228 -1.88 0.74 16.28
N SER A 229 -1.68 1.92 15.66
CA SER A 229 -2.72 2.62 14.90
C SER A 229 -3.23 1.75 13.74
N TYR A 230 -2.33 1.14 12.96
CA TYR A 230 -2.74 0.20 11.90
C TYR A 230 -3.41 -1.06 12.46
N LEU A 231 -2.89 -1.62 13.55
CA LEU A 231 -3.47 -2.79 14.21
C LEU A 231 -4.91 -2.49 14.66
N ARG A 232 -5.19 -1.28 15.15
CA ARG A 232 -6.53 -0.89 15.60
C ARG A 232 -7.58 -1.01 14.50
N ASP A 233 -7.23 -0.67 13.26
CA ASP A 233 -8.14 -0.80 12.12
C ASP A 233 -8.53 -2.25 11.83
N LYS A 234 -7.72 -3.22 12.28
CA LYS A 234 -7.93 -4.66 12.07
C LYS A 234 -8.47 -5.37 13.32
N ASP A 235 -7.93 -5.02 14.48
CA ASP A 235 -8.24 -5.58 15.80
C ASP A 235 -8.03 -4.50 16.88
N ALA A 236 -9.08 -3.74 17.14
CA ALA A 236 -9.09 -2.68 18.15
C ALA A 236 -8.76 -3.18 19.56
N ALA A 237 -9.22 -4.38 19.93
CA ALA A 237 -9.00 -4.92 21.27
C ALA A 237 -7.52 -5.28 21.50
N ALA A 238 -6.90 -5.95 20.51
CA ALA A 238 -5.48 -6.28 20.59
C ALA A 238 -4.58 -5.04 20.60
N ALA A 239 -4.97 -3.98 19.87
CA ALA A 239 -4.27 -2.70 19.86
C ALA A 239 -4.42 -1.96 21.19
N ASP A 240 -5.66 -1.85 21.71
CA ASP A 240 -5.96 -1.15 22.96
C ASP A 240 -5.25 -1.78 24.16
N LEU A 241 -5.17 -3.11 24.19
CA LEU A 241 -4.42 -3.83 25.23
C LEU A 241 -2.93 -3.43 25.24
N ARG A 242 -2.30 -3.37 24.07
CA ARG A 242 -0.88 -3.00 23.95
C ARG A 242 -0.64 -1.52 24.21
N TYR A 243 -1.56 -0.67 23.76
CA TYR A 243 -1.52 0.76 24.08
C TYR A 243 -1.66 0.99 25.59
N SER A 244 -2.51 0.25 26.28
CA SER A 244 -2.61 0.33 27.75
C SER A 244 -1.30 -0.05 28.45
N ALA A 245 -0.54 -1.00 27.90
CA ALA A 245 0.79 -1.33 28.40
C ALA A 245 1.81 -0.20 28.15
N PHE A 246 1.70 0.52 27.03
CA PHE A 246 2.49 1.74 26.79
C PHE A 246 2.17 2.84 27.79
N LEU A 247 0.90 3.06 28.13
CA LEU A 247 0.51 4.02 29.17
C LEU A 247 1.14 3.65 30.52
N ALA A 248 0.97 2.39 30.95
CA ALA A 248 1.55 1.91 32.21
C ALA A 248 3.07 2.03 32.26
N LYS A 249 3.75 1.78 31.13
CA LYS A 249 5.20 1.97 31.02
C LYS A 249 5.60 3.45 31.09
N ALA A 250 4.87 4.33 30.41
CA ALA A 250 5.16 5.76 30.43
C ALA A 250 5.04 6.35 31.83
N ASP A 251 4.03 5.91 32.57
CA ASP A 251 3.80 6.30 33.96
C ASP A 251 4.98 5.89 34.87
N ALA A 252 5.43 4.63 34.74
CA ALA A 252 6.54 4.09 35.51
C ALA A 252 7.93 4.65 35.11
N ASP A 253 8.08 5.22 33.92
CA ASP A 253 9.35 5.74 33.41
C ASP A 253 9.55 7.21 33.79
N LEU A 254 10.61 7.47 34.56
CA LEU A 254 11.00 8.81 34.99
C LEU A 254 11.53 9.67 33.83
N LEU A 255 11.99 9.04 32.74
CA LEU A 255 12.44 9.73 31.52
C LEU A 255 11.28 10.12 30.61
N SER A 256 10.05 9.66 30.87
CA SER A 256 8.88 10.12 30.15
C SER A 256 8.68 11.62 30.30
N ASP A 257 8.48 12.30 29.18
CA ASP A 257 8.35 13.75 29.14
C ASP A 257 7.21 14.19 28.20
N ALA A 258 7.19 15.49 27.86
CA ALA A 258 6.17 16.06 26.98
C ALA A 258 6.13 15.40 25.59
N ASN A 259 7.25 14.96 25.02
CA ASN A 259 7.27 14.27 23.73
C ASN A 259 6.71 12.84 23.85
N THR A 260 6.94 12.14 24.97
CA THR A 260 6.28 10.86 25.26
C THR A 260 4.76 11.01 25.26
N VAL A 261 4.25 12.05 25.93
CA VAL A 261 2.80 12.34 25.97
C VAL A 261 2.27 12.67 24.57
N SER A 262 3.02 13.42 23.77
CA SER A 262 2.67 13.71 22.38
C SER A 262 2.46 12.45 21.56
N PHE A 263 3.41 11.52 21.64
CA PHE A 263 3.37 10.26 20.91
C PHE A 263 2.18 9.41 21.34
N LEU A 264 1.95 9.30 22.64
CA LEU A 264 0.78 8.59 23.17
C LEU A 264 -0.53 9.23 22.73
N SER A 265 -0.59 10.57 22.60
CA SER A 265 -1.78 11.28 22.13
C SER A 265 -2.13 10.95 20.67
N SER A 266 -1.11 10.65 19.84
CA SER A 266 -1.30 10.30 18.43
C SER A 266 -2.22 9.10 18.27
N TYR A 267 -2.11 8.06 19.10
CA TYR A 267 -2.96 6.88 18.99
C TYR A 267 -4.47 7.18 19.16
N ILE A 268 -4.81 8.14 20.02
CA ILE A 268 -6.20 8.43 20.39
C ILE A 268 -6.79 9.56 19.55
N PHE A 269 -6.00 10.59 19.23
CA PHE A 269 -6.53 11.84 18.69
C PHE A 269 -6.05 12.13 17.27
N THR A 270 -4.83 11.74 16.92
CA THR A 270 -4.23 12.04 15.62
C THR A 270 -3.46 10.82 15.10
N PRO A 271 -4.15 9.70 14.79
CA PRO A 271 -3.45 8.46 14.38
C PRO A 271 -2.57 8.74 13.18
N HIS A 272 -1.43 8.06 13.12
CA HIS A 272 -0.41 8.21 12.07
C HIS A 272 0.29 9.59 12.00
N MET A 273 -0.10 10.55 12.83
CA MET A 273 0.52 11.88 12.90
C MET A 273 1.25 12.05 14.23
N PHE A 274 2.55 12.32 14.15
CA PHE A 274 3.43 12.49 15.29
C PHE A 274 4.03 13.88 15.29
N VAL A 275 4.02 14.53 16.46
CA VAL A 275 4.59 15.85 16.65
C VAL A 275 5.56 15.82 17.82
N THR A 276 6.78 16.30 17.62
CA THR A 276 7.79 16.44 18.68
C THR A 276 8.29 17.87 18.76
N PHE A 277 8.79 18.24 19.92
CA PHE A 277 9.44 19.52 20.16
C PHE A 277 10.87 19.32 20.61
N THR A 278 11.75 20.24 20.23
CA THR A 278 13.14 20.31 20.71
C THR A 278 13.25 21.31 21.86
N ASN A 279 14.35 21.23 22.62
CA ASN A 279 14.59 22.08 23.81
C ASN A 279 14.55 23.59 23.53
N ASN A 280 14.80 24.02 22.29
CA ASN A 280 14.72 25.42 21.85
C ASN A 280 13.36 25.79 21.22
N GLY A 281 12.33 24.97 21.42
CA GLY A 281 10.98 25.19 20.90
C GLY A 281 10.82 25.00 19.39
N GLY A 282 11.78 24.38 18.70
CA GLY A 282 11.57 23.85 17.36
C GLY A 282 10.54 22.73 17.38
N ASN A 283 9.77 22.55 16.30
CA ASN A 283 8.84 21.45 16.14
C ASN A 283 9.21 20.56 14.95
N SER A 284 8.80 19.31 15.01
CA SER A 284 8.87 18.36 13.90
C SER A 284 7.54 17.65 13.82
N THR A 285 6.96 17.61 12.62
CA THR A 285 5.72 16.90 12.32
C THR A 285 6.00 15.83 11.28
N SER A 286 5.55 14.61 11.53
CA SER A 286 5.61 13.50 10.58
C SER A 286 4.26 12.81 10.48
N SER A 287 3.80 12.53 9.26
CA SER A 287 2.56 11.78 9.01
C SER A 287 2.85 10.57 8.13
N THR A 288 2.37 9.40 8.52
CA THR A 288 2.49 8.14 7.75
C THR A 288 1.21 7.80 6.98
N SER A 289 0.11 8.53 7.24
CA SER A 289 -1.18 8.40 6.54
C SER A 289 -1.67 9.77 6.02
N ARG A 290 -2.60 9.74 5.06
CA ARG A 290 -3.38 10.91 4.61
C ARG A 290 -4.65 11.12 5.43
N GLU A 291 -5.14 10.06 6.07
CA GLU A 291 -6.31 10.06 6.92
C GLU A 291 -5.85 9.90 8.37
N ASN A 292 -5.98 10.98 9.14
CA ASN A 292 -5.56 11.07 10.55
C ASN A 292 -6.79 11.39 11.43
N LEU A 293 -7.91 10.74 11.15
CA LEU A 293 -9.17 10.97 11.87
C LEU A 293 -9.11 10.32 13.27
N PRO A 294 -9.54 11.02 14.34
CA PRO A 294 -9.57 10.43 15.68
C PRO A 294 -10.41 9.14 15.71
N PRO A 295 -9.85 8.00 16.15
CA PRO A 295 -10.62 6.76 16.25
C PRO A 295 -11.63 6.81 17.41
N ASN A 296 -12.67 5.99 17.32
CA ASN A 296 -13.56 5.77 18.45
C ASN A 296 -12.85 4.88 19.49
N VAL A 297 -12.33 5.49 20.56
CA VAL A 297 -11.69 4.78 21.68
C VAL A 297 -12.63 4.64 22.88
N PRO A 298 -12.53 3.54 23.67
CA PRO A 298 -13.25 3.41 24.92
C PRO A 298 -12.93 4.57 25.88
N ALA A 299 -13.95 5.09 26.56
CA ALA A 299 -13.79 6.19 27.52
C ALA A 299 -12.72 5.88 28.59
N GLN A 300 -12.71 4.65 29.12
CA GLN A 300 -11.73 4.21 30.10
C GLN A 300 -10.28 4.32 29.62
N LEU A 301 -10.02 4.04 28.33
CA LEU A 301 -8.68 4.15 27.76
C LEU A 301 -8.27 5.61 27.58
N ARG A 302 -9.22 6.46 27.19
CA ARG A 302 -9.03 7.91 27.12
C ARG A 302 -8.74 8.51 28.50
N ASP A 303 -9.47 8.08 29.53
CA ASP A 303 -9.26 8.50 30.92
C ASP A 303 -7.91 8.02 31.46
N ALA A 304 -7.47 6.82 31.06
CA ALA A 304 -6.13 6.32 31.40
C ALA A 304 -5.03 7.16 30.75
N PHE A 305 -5.21 7.55 29.48
CA PHE A 305 -4.29 8.48 28.81
C PHE A 305 -4.20 9.82 29.54
N PHE A 306 -5.34 10.47 29.85
CA PHE A 306 -5.31 11.79 30.50
C PHE A 306 -4.66 11.74 31.88
N ARG A 307 -4.93 10.69 32.68
CA ARG A 307 -4.24 10.50 33.96
C ARG A 307 -2.72 10.40 33.77
N THR A 308 -2.27 9.48 32.92
CA THR A 308 -0.85 9.29 32.59
C THR A 308 -0.20 10.59 32.07
N ALA A 309 -0.89 11.31 31.18
CA ALA A 309 -0.43 12.58 30.64
C ALA A 309 -0.32 13.66 31.72
N GLY A 310 -1.29 13.71 32.64
CA GLY A 310 -1.24 14.57 33.82
C GLY A 310 -0.04 14.27 34.70
N ASP A 311 0.16 13.00 35.05
CA ASP A 311 1.25 12.53 35.92
C ASP A 311 2.63 12.82 35.34
N ILE A 312 2.77 12.89 34.00
CA ILE A 312 4.01 13.27 33.31
C ILE A 312 4.14 14.80 33.18
N LEU A 313 3.10 15.48 32.70
CA LEU A 313 3.15 16.92 32.40
C LEU A 313 3.17 17.79 33.65
N LEU A 314 2.63 17.32 34.77
CA LEU A 314 2.62 18.04 36.05
C LEU A 314 3.87 17.74 36.91
N ARG A 315 4.83 16.95 36.41
CA ARG A 315 6.11 16.73 37.11
C ARG A 315 6.80 18.07 37.38
N PRO A 316 7.38 18.26 38.58
CA PRO A 316 8.11 19.46 38.95
C PRO A 316 9.18 19.81 37.92
N LEU A 317 9.36 21.11 37.65
CA LEU A 317 10.38 21.57 36.72
C LEU A 317 11.77 21.36 37.32
N ALA A 318 12.69 20.82 36.53
CA ALA A 318 14.09 20.78 36.89
C ALA A 318 14.63 22.21 37.06
N PRO A 319 15.61 22.43 37.96
CA PRO A 319 16.29 23.72 38.08
C PRO A 319 16.86 24.19 36.73
N PRO A 320 16.98 25.51 36.48
CA PRO A 320 17.55 26.04 35.24
C PRO A 320 18.91 25.42 34.93
N GLY A 321 19.09 24.95 33.69
CA GLY A 321 20.32 24.28 33.24
C GLY A 321 20.45 22.79 33.61
N GLN A 322 19.48 22.22 34.32
CA GLN A 322 19.45 20.79 34.69
C GLN A 322 18.30 20.03 34.01
N ASP A 323 17.56 20.68 33.11
CA ASP A 323 16.50 20.04 32.34
C ASP A 323 17.10 19.09 31.29
N GLN A 324 16.97 17.79 31.53
CA GLN A 324 17.42 16.72 30.64
C GLN A 324 16.28 16.17 29.78
N THR A 325 15.10 16.78 29.80
CA THR A 325 13.98 16.36 28.94
C THR A 325 14.30 16.65 27.47
N SER A 326 13.67 15.88 26.58
CA SER A 326 13.85 15.99 25.13
C SER A 326 13.11 17.19 24.51
N ALA A 327 12.09 17.71 25.21
CA ALA A 327 11.33 18.88 24.79
C ALA A 327 11.79 20.19 25.45
N GLY A 328 12.45 20.11 26.61
CA GLY A 328 12.79 21.26 27.44
C GLY A 328 11.56 22.03 27.95
N VAL A 329 11.81 23.07 28.76
CA VAL A 329 10.78 24.00 29.27
C VAL A 329 9.91 24.59 28.15
N GLN A 330 10.53 25.03 27.05
CA GLN A 330 9.83 25.65 25.92
C GLN A 330 8.98 24.66 25.12
N GLY A 331 9.50 23.46 24.84
CA GLY A 331 8.73 22.42 24.15
C GLY A 331 7.60 21.87 25.03
N LYS A 332 7.81 21.74 26.35
CA LYS A 332 6.75 21.38 27.30
C LYS A 332 5.59 22.39 27.27
N TYR A 333 5.89 23.69 27.24
CA TYR A 333 4.87 24.73 27.08
C TYR A 333 4.08 24.60 25.77
N LEU A 334 4.79 24.43 24.64
CA LEU A 334 4.13 24.27 23.34
C LEU A 334 3.29 22.99 23.25
N MET A 335 3.72 21.91 23.92
CA MET A 335 2.93 20.69 24.05
C MET A 335 1.62 20.92 24.81
N LEU A 336 1.70 21.60 25.97
CA LEU A 336 0.51 21.94 26.75
C LEU A 336 -0.45 22.79 25.91
N LYS A 337 0.05 23.81 25.22
CA LYS A 337 -0.75 24.66 24.31
C LYS A 337 -1.41 23.85 23.19
N ARG A 338 -0.75 22.81 22.67
CA ARG A 338 -1.31 21.89 21.65
C ARG A 338 -2.45 21.03 22.21
N LEU A 339 -2.24 20.42 23.37
CA LEU A 339 -3.17 19.44 23.97
C LEU A 339 -4.28 20.09 24.81
N GLN A 340 -4.17 21.35 25.18
CA GLN A 340 -5.12 22.08 26.03
C GLN A 340 -6.59 21.92 25.60
N PRO A 341 -6.97 22.05 24.31
CA PRO A 341 -8.37 21.83 23.91
C PRO A 341 -8.88 20.41 24.20
N LEU A 342 -8.00 19.41 24.17
CA LEU A 342 -8.35 18.02 24.47
C LEU A 342 -8.54 17.79 25.97
N PHE A 343 -7.70 18.42 26.80
CA PHE A 343 -7.87 18.40 28.26
C PHE A 343 -9.18 19.09 28.67
N ASP A 344 -9.47 20.26 28.11
CA ASP A 344 -10.72 20.99 28.39
C ASP A 344 -11.98 20.20 28.01
N GLN A 345 -11.89 19.43 26.92
CA GLN A 345 -13.03 18.68 26.40
C GLN A 345 -13.25 17.34 27.10
N PHE A 346 -12.19 16.65 27.50
CA PHE A 346 -12.28 15.23 27.87
C PHE A 346 -11.66 14.87 29.22
N ALA A 347 -10.81 15.71 29.82
CA ALA A 347 -10.19 15.40 31.11
C ALA A 347 -11.11 15.80 32.29
N PRO A 348 -10.92 15.21 33.48
CA PRO A 348 -11.53 15.70 34.71
C PRO A 348 -11.19 17.18 34.93
N ARG A 349 -12.13 17.94 35.48
CA ARG A 349 -12.02 19.40 35.63
C ARG A 349 -10.79 19.79 36.44
N GLU A 350 -10.51 19.08 37.53
CA GLU A 350 -9.38 19.36 38.41
C GLU A 350 -8.05 19.19 37.67
N LEU A 351 -7.97 18.19 36.80
CA LEU A 351 -6.77 17.95 35.99
C LEU A 351 -6.59 19.02 34.91
N ALA A 352 -7.68 19.43 34.24
CA ALA A 352 -7.64 20.53 33.28
C ALA A 352 -7.16 21.83 33.94
N GLU A 353 -7.70 22.18 35.12
CA GLU A 353 -7.28 23.37 35.88
C GLU A 353 -5.79 23.30 36.29
N ALA A 354 -5.30 22.14 36.71
CA ALA A 354 -3.87 21.94 37.01
C ALA A 354 -2.98 22.12 35.77
N ILE A 355 -3.43 21.63 34.62
CA ILE A 355 -2.72 21.78 33.34
C ILE A 355 -2.66 23.23 32.88
N HIS A 356 -3.75 24.00 33.04
CA HIS A 356 -3.77 25.46 32.80
C HIS A 356 -2.75 26.17 33.70
N ALA A 357 -2.79 25.89 35.02
CA ALA A 357 -1.87 26.51 35.96
C ALA A 357 -0.39 26.19 35.64
N GLN A 358 -0.11 24.96 35.21
CA GLN A 358 1.24 24.56 34.79
C GLN A 358 1.68 25.28 33.50
N ALA A 359 0.76 25.46 32.53
CA ALA A 359 1.04 26.20 31.31
C ALA A 359 1.33 27.68 31.59
N ASP A 360 0.58 28.31 32.50
CA ASP A 360 0.79 29.69 32.92
C ASP A 360 2.13 29.89 33.65
N ALA A 361 2.49 28.94 34.53
CA ALA A 361 3.78 28.95 35.21
C ALA A 361 4.95 28.83 34.21
N LEU A 362 4.81 27.95 33.20
CA LEU A 362 5.79 27.80 32.13
C LEU A 362 5.86 29.02 31.23
N ALA A 363 4.73 29.68 30.96
CA ALA A 363 4.68 30.87 30.12
C ALA A 363 5.61 31.98 30.65
N GLN A 364 5.81 32.08 31.97
CA GLN A 364 6.73 33.08 32.57
C GLN A 364 8.20 32.84 32.20
N ALA A 365 8.58 31.59 31.94
CA ALA A 365 9.95 31.19 31.60
C ALA A 365 10.19 31.06 30.08
N VAL A 366 9.16 31.26 29.26
CA VAL A 366 9.21 31.07 27.80
C VAL A 366 9.29 32.43 27.08
N PRO A 367 10.16 32.57 26.06
CA PRO A 367 10.25 33.78 25.22
C PRO A 367 8.92 34.19 24.57
N GLU A 368 8.73 35.50 24.34
CA GLU A 368 7.47 36.06 23.81
C GLU A 368 7.11 35.51 22.42
N ASP A 369 8.10 35.31 21.55
CA ASP A 369 7.92 34.73 20.21
C ASP A 369 7.34 33.30 20.30
N ALA A 370 7.79 32.51 21.26
CA ALA A 370 7.27 31.18 21.51
C ALA A 370 5.88 31.18 22.15
N ARG A 371 5.56 32.19 22.98
CA ARG A 371 4.21 32.39 23.52
C ARG A 371 3.20 32.74 22.42
N GLN A 372 3.58 33.64 21.53
CA GLN A 372 2.75 34.13 20.43
C GLN A 372 2.67 33.17 19.23
N ARG A 373 3.55 32.18 19.13
CA ARG A 373 3.54 31.18 18.05
C ARG A 373 2.19 30.46 17.97
N ASP A 374 1.43 30.73 16.90
CA ASP A 374 0.18 30.05 16.54
C ASP A 374 0.32 29.42 15.16
N ASP A 375 1.19 28.42 15.06
CA ASP A 375 1.39 27.68 13.82
C ASP A 375 0.24 26.70 13.59
N ASN A 376 -0.34 26.71 12.39
CA ASN A 376 -1.35 25.71 11.98
C ASN A 376 -0.83 24.27 12.13
N SER A 377 0.48 24.04 12.00
CA SER A 377 1.11 22.72 12.22
C SER A 377 1.01 22.24 13.67
N LEU A 378 0.95 23.14 14.66
CA LEU A 378 0.76 22.79 16.07
C LEU A 378 -0.63 22.25 16.34
N ARG A 379 -1.61 22.62 15.52
CA ARG A 379 -3.04 22.30 15.69
C ARG A 379 -3.54 21.28 14.65
N GLU A 380 -2.65 20.76 13.83
CA GLU A 380 -2.95 19.76 12.81
C GLU A 380 -3.45 18.46 13.47
N GLY A 381 -4.56 17.93 12.94
CA GLY A 381 -5.23 16.72 13.46
C GLY A 381 -6.13 16.94 14.69
N ILE A 382 -5.97 18.03 15.45
CA ILE A 382 -6.75 18.29 16.68
C ILE A 382 -8.00 19.15 16.39
N ARG A 383 -7.95 20.02 15.37
CA ARG A 383 -9.12 20.78 14.90
C ARG A 383 -9.97 20.00 13.89
N PRO A 384 -11.27 20.33 13.76
CA PRO A 384 -12.09 19.80 12.67
C PRO A 384 -11.40 19.99 11.32
N PRO A 385 -11.48 19.01 10.40
CA PRO A 385 -10.88 19.12 9.09
C PRO A 385 -11.41 20.37 8.37
N GLN A 386 -10.52 21.20 7.81
CA GLN A 386 -10.93 22.29 6.93
C GLN A 386 -11.69 21.73 5.74
N THR A 387 -12.84 22.33 5.41
CA THR A 387 -13.60 21.92 4.23
C THR A 387 -12.81 22.26 2.97
N LEU A 388 -13.11 21.57 1.86
CA LEU A 388 -12.48 21.89 0.57
C LEU A 388 -12.77 23.33 0.15
N ASP A 389 -13.92 23.88 0.55
CA ASP A 389 -14.33 25.24 0.21
C ASP A 389 -13.57 26.29 1.02
N ASP A 390 -13.18 25.99 2.26
CA ASP A 390 -12.29 26.85 3.04
C ASP A 390 -10.88 26.89 2.42
N ARG A 391 -10.37 25.74 1.99
CA ARG A 391 -9.07 25.64 1.30
C ARG A 391 -9.07 26.41 0.00
N GLU A 392 -10.16 26.32 -0.75
CA GLU A 392 -10.35 27.06 -2.00
C GLU A 392 -10.29 28.57 -1.78
N LYS A 393 -11.02 29.10 -0.79
CA LYS A 393 -10.99 30.53 -0.45
C LYS A 393 -9.60 30.99 -0.04
N ILE A 394 -8.91 30.22 0.81
CA ILE A 394 -7.54 30.54 1.24
C ILE A 394 -6.58 30.60 0.05
N LEU A 395 -6.69 29.66 -0.90
CA LEU A 395 -5.85 29.68 -2.09
C LEU A 395 -6.18 30.87 -3.00
N GLN A 396 -7.46 31.21 -3.16
CA GLN A 396 -7.88 32.36 -3.95
C GLN A 396 -7.33 33.68 -3.37
N ASP A 397 -7.48 33.88 -2.06
CA ASP A 397 -6.95 35.07 -1.36
C ASP A 397 -5.43 35.20 -1.53
N ARG A 398 -4.71 34.06 -1.59
CA ARG A 398 -3.26 34.05 -1.83
C ARG A 398 -2.92 34.37 -3.28
N ILE A 399 -3.70 33.87 -4.26
CA ILE A 399 -3.52 34.18 -5.68
C ILE A 399 -3.67 35.69 -5.90
N ASP A 400 -4.68 36.30 -5.29
CA ASP A 400 -4.97 37.73 -5.44
C ASP A 400 -3.87 38.62 -4.83
N ARG A 401 -3.15 38.11 -3.82
CA ARG A 401 -2.05 38.82 -3.12
C ARG A 401 -0.66 38.52 -3.66
N ALA A 402 -0.53 37.53 -4.53
CA ALA A 402 0.75 37.07 -5.06
C ALA A 402 1.40 38.15 -5.93
N LYS A 403 2.70 38.40 -5.71
CA LYS A 403 3.41 39.54 -6.32
C LYS A 403 4.22 39.16 -7.54
N THR A 404 4.55 37.88 -7.70
CA THR A 404 5.36 37.37 -8.81
C THR A 404 4.57 36.37 -9.65
N SER A 405 4.91 36.28 -10.93
CA SER A 405 4.33 35.28 -11.83
C SER A 405 4.62 33.85 -11.35
N GLU A 406 5.84 33.58 -10.85
CA GLU A 406 6.21 32.28 -10.27
C GLU A 406 5.36 31.89 -9.05
N GLU A 407 5.09 32.85 -8.14
CA GLU A 407 4.22 32.61 -6.98
C GLU A 407 2.77 32.32 -7.41
N ARG A 408 2.26 33.06 -8.40
CA ARG A 408 0.91 32.83 -8.96
C ARG A 408 0.81 31.48 -9.64
N ASP A 409 1.79 31.10 -10.46
CA ASP A 409 1.82 29.83 -11.16
C ASP A 409 1.80 28.63 -10.19
N ALA A 410 2.59 28.71 -9.11
CA ALA A 410 2.60 27.70 -8.06
C ALA A 410 1.23 27.58 -7.34
N LEU A 411 0.56 28.72 -7.12
CA LEU A 411 -0.77 28.74 -6.49
C LEU A 411 -1.88 28.25 -7.43
N TYR A 412 -1.82 28.59 -8.72
CA TYR A 412 -2.74 28.04 -9.72
C TYR A 412 -2.63 26.53 -9.83
N LEU A 413 -1.41 25.99 -9.73
CA LEU A 413 -1.23 24.55 -9.71
C LEU A 413 -1.78 23.89 -8.44
N GLN A 414 -1.63 24.54 -7.27
CA GLN A 414 -2.28 24.06 -6.04
C GLN A 414 -3.80 24.04 -6.18
N MET A 415 -4.37 25.09 -6.78
CA MET A 415 -5.81 25.16 -7.06
C MET A 415 -6.26 24.07 -8.03
N ALA A 416 -5.52 23.84 -9.12
CA ALA A 416 -5.80 22.77 -10.07
C ALA A 416 -5.83 21.39 -9.37
N ARG A 417 -4.88 21.13 -8.47
CA ARG A 417 -4.85 19.88 -7.68
C ARG A 417 -6.04 19.74 -6.74
N LEU A 418 -6.48 20.83 -6.10
CA LEU A 418 -7.68 20.83 -5.27
C LEU A 418 -8.93 20.44 -6.10
N TYR A 419 -9.05 20.97 -7.31
CA TYR A 419 -10.14 20.63 -8.22
C TYR A 419 -10.04 19.19 -8.76
N VAL A 420 -8.84 18.67 -8.98
CA VAL A 420 -8.62 17.24 -9.25
C VAL A 420 -9.11 16.38 -8.09
N GLU A 421 -8.89 16.76 -6.83
CA GLU A 421 -9.44 16.01 -5.68
C GLU A 421 -10.97 15.95 -5.69
N LYS A 422 -11.62 17.04 -6.16
CA LYS A 422 -13.06 17.08 -6.41
C LYS A 422 -13.48 16.28 -7.66
N GLY A 423 -12.55 15.88 -8.53
CA GLY A 423 -12.79 15.25 -9.83
C GLY A 423 -13.41 16.20 -10.86
N ASP A 424 -13.18 17.50 -10.68
CA ASP A 424 -13.77 18.57 -11.50
C ASP A 424 -12.81 18.95 -12.64
N ILE A 425 -13.32 18.92 -13.88
CA ILE A 425 -12.55 19.21 -15.09
C ILE A 425 -12.07 20.66 -15.16
N ARG A 426 -12.69 21.57 -14.37
CA ARG A 426 -12.23 22.97 -14.21
C ARG A 426 -10.81 23.08 -13.66
N ALA A 427 -10.22 21.99 -13.16
CA ALA A 427 -8.79 21.92 -12.88
C ALA A 427 -7.94 22.38 -14.09
N ARG A 428 -8.37 22.09 -15.32
CA ARG A 428 -7.70 22.52 -16.56
C ARG A 428 -7.68 24.04 -16.72
N ASP A 429 -8.73 24.73 -16.30
CA ASP A 429 -8.83 26.20 -16.41
C ASP A 429 -7.77 26.89 -15.55
N PHE A 430 -7.42 26.31 -14.41
CA PHE A 430 -6.35 26.82 -13.55
C PHE A 430 -4.97 26.52 -14.12
N VAL A 431 -4.76 25.37 -14.74
CA VAL A 431 -3.51 25.07 -15.47
C VAL A 431 -3.32 26.03 -16.64
N ALA A 432 -4.39 26.35 -17.37
CA ALA A 432 -4.33 27.29 -18.50
C ALA A 432 -3.91 28.71 -18.09
N LYS A 433 -4.11 29.09 -16.82
CA LYS A 433 -3.69 30.38 -16.26
C LYS A 433 -2.21 30.45 -15.85
N ILE A 434 -1.48 29.34 -15.91
CA ILE A 434 -0.04 29.31 -15.64
C ILE A 434 0.69 30.04 -16.76
N ASP A 435 1.50 31.04 -16.40
CA ASP A 435 2.24 31.88 -17.33
C ASP A 435 3.40 31.09 -17.98
N ASP A 436 4.19 30.36 -17.18
CA ASP A 436 5.31 29.53 -17.65
C ASP A 436 4.83 28.40 -18.57
N SER A 437 5.26 28.41 -19.84
CA SER A 437 4.81 27.45 -20.85
C SER A 437 5.26 26.01 -20.61
N ASP A 438 6.47 25.82 -20.05
CA ASP A 438 7.01 24.50 -19.78
C ASP A 438 6.31 23.90 -18.56
N LEU A 439 6.15 24.70 -17.50
CA LEU A 439 5.37 24.32 -16.33
C LEU A 439 3.93 24.02 -16.73
N ARG A 440 3.29 24.86 -17.55
CA ARG A 440 1.93 24.65 -18.03
C ARG A 440 1.81 23.34 -18.79
N LYS A 441 2.71 23.05 -19.74
CA LYS A 441 2.68 21.79 -20.50
C LYS A 441 2.80 20.56 -19.59
N GLN A 442 3.74 20.58 -18.64
CA GLN A 442 3.91 19.48 -17.68
C GLN A 442 2.71 19.35 -16.74
N ALA A 443 2.18 20.47 -16.26
CA ALA A 443 1.01 20.52 -15.41
C ALA A 443 -0.24 19.98 -16.13
N THR A 444 -0.44 20.30 -17.41
CA THR A 444 -1.58 19.81 -18.20
C THR A 444 -1.58 18.28 -18.24
N SER A 445 -0.47 17.66 -18.64
CA SER A 445 -0.39 16.20 -18.69
C SER A 445 -0.55 15.56 -17.31
N PHE A 446 0.03 16.16 -16.27
CA PHE A 446 -0.11 15.69 -14.88
C PHE A 446 -1.55 15.76 -14.38
N ILE A 447 -2.24 16.88 -14.64
CA ILE A 447 -3.62 17.13 -14.20
C ILE A 447 -4.59 16.25 -14.98
N ASP A 448 -4.43 16.11 -16.29
CA ASP A 448 -5.27 15.25 -17.13
C ASP A 448 -5.20 13.80 -16.71
N THR A 449 -3.99 13.27 -16.51
CA THR A 449 -3.84 11.89 -16.04
C THR A 449 -4.39 11.71 -14.62
N SER A 450 -4.27 12.73 -13.76
CA SER A 450 -4.86 12.70 -12.42
C SER A 450 -6.39 12.76 -12.44
N LEU A 451 -6.99 13.48 -13.39
CA LEU A 451 -8.44 13.48 -13.61
C LEU A 451 -8.92 12.12 -14.09
N VAL A 452 -8.19 11.45 -14.99
CA VAL A 452 -8.50 10.07 -15.43
C VAL A 452 -8.50 9.12 -14.23
N MET A 453 -7.46 9.17 -13.38
CA MET A 453 -7.40 8.37 -12.16
C MET A 453 -8.63 8.61 -11.26
N ARG A 454 -9.05 9.87 -11.12
CA ARG A 454 -10.23 10.22 -10.31
C ARG A 454 -11.55 9.78 -10.93
N ALA A 455 -11.68 9.86 -12.26
CA ALA A 455 -12.84 9.33 -12.97
C ALA A 455 -12.94 7.80 -12.80
N ILE A 456 -11.81 7.09 -12.83
CA ILE A 456 -11.74 5.65 -12.55
C ILE A 456 -12.16 5.34 -11.11
N ASP A 457 -11.64 6.06 -10.11
CA ASP A 457 -12.02 5.90 -8.70
C ASP A 457 -13.54 6.07 -8.50
N LYS A 458 -14.14 7.05 -9.20
CA LYS A 458 -15.57 7.35 -9.16
C LYS A 458 -16.41 6.45 -10.09
N LYS A 459 -15.78 5.63 -10.92
CA LYS A 459 -16.42 4.80 -11.96
C LYS A 459 -17.21 5.62 -12.99
N ASP A 460 -16.76 6.84 -13.28
CA ASP A 460 -17.36 7.72 -14.28
C ASP A 460 -16.82 7.39 -15.67
N VAL A 461 -17.51 6.46 -16.34
CA VAL A 461 -17.08 5.94 -17.65
C VAL A 461 -17.05 7.02 -18.72
N ASP A 462 -18.03 7.92 -18.74
CA ASP A 462 -18.13 8.97 -19.75
C ASP A 462 -16.96 9.96 -19.62
N GLN A 463 -16.63 10.35 -18.38
CA GLN A 463 -15.48 11.20 -18.13
C GLN A 463 -14.15 10.51 -18.48
N ILE A 464 -14.02 9.19 -18.26
CA ILE A 464 -12.83 8.43 -18.70
C ILE A 464 -12.68 8.52 -20.23
N PHE A 465 -13.74 8.26 -20.99
CA PHE A 465 -13.69 8.34 -22.45
C PHE A 465 -13.35 9.74 -22.95
N GLN A 466 -13.97 10.76 -22.36
CA GLN A 466 -13.70 12.16 -22.72
C GLN A 466 -12.23 12.51 -22.48
N LEU A 467 -11.71 12.22 -21.29
CA LEU A 467 -10.32 12.53 -20.95
C LEU A 467 -9.31 11.69 -21.77
N ALA A 468 -9.64 10.44 -22.10
CA ALA A 468 -8.79 9.60 -22.94
C ALA A 468 -8.66 10.14 -24.38
N LYS A 469 -9.74 10.70 -24.91
CA LYS A 469 -9.78 11.28 -26.26
C LYS A 469 -9.15 12.68 -26.30
N ASP A 470 -9.59 13.55 -25.40
CA ASP A 470 -9.31 14.99 -25.47
C ASP A 470 -8.15 15.42 -24.58
N GLY A 471 -7.67 14.55 -23.67
CA GLY A 471 -6.60 14.88 -22.74
C GLY A 471 -5.18 14.70 -23.29
N GLU A 472 -4.26 15.42 -22.66
CA GLU A 472 -2.81 15.38 -22.90
C GLU A 472 -2.19 14.16 -22.20
N LEU A 473 -2.49 12.99 -22.76
CA LEU A 473 -2.06 11.68 -22.27
C LEU A 473 -1.13 11.01 -23.29
N THR A 474 -0.15 10.26 -22.80
CA THR A 474 0.66 9.35 -23.62
C THR A 474 -0.19 8.22 -24.19
N HIS A 475 0.26 7.59 -25.28
CA HIS A 475 -0.42 6.41 -25.86
C HIS A 475 -0.63 5.29 -24.84
N PHE A 476 0.34 5.07 -23.94
CA PHE A 476 0.21 4.11 -22.84
C PHE A 476 -0.90 4.48 -21.86
N GLN A 477 -0.97 5.75 -21.42
CA GLN A 477 -2.01 6.24 -20.52
C GLN A 477 -3.40 6.22 -21.17
N LYS A 478 -3.52 6.52 -22.47
CA LYS A 478 -4.78 6.41 -23.21
C LYS A 478 -5.25 4.96 -23.30
N SER A 479 -4.35 4.05 -23.67
CA SER A 479 -4.64 2.61 -23.71
C SER A 479 -5.12 2.11 -22.34
N TRP A 480 -4.42 2.49 -21.27
CA TRP A 480 -4.83 2.20 -19.90
C TRP A 480 -6.23 2.74 -19.56
N ALA A 481 -6.52 4.01 -19.85
CA ALA A 481 -7.80 4.63 -19.57
C ALA A 481 -8.96 3.87 -20.25
N PHE A 482 -8.82 3.52 -21.53
CA PHE A 482 -9.80 2.74 -22.25
C PHE A 482 -9.97 1.31 -21.69
N LEU A 483 -8.89 0.66 -21.24
CA LEU A 483 -8.99 -0.65 -20.56
C LEU A 483 -9.76 -0.56 -19.24
N GLN A 484 -9.59 0.52 -18.47
CA GLN A 484 -10.37 0.74 -17.25
C GLN A 484 -11.85 1.00 -17.56
N ALA A 485 -12.16 1.79 -18.60
CA ALA A 485 -13.52 1.96 -19.08
C ALA A 485 -14.15 0.61 -19.50
N ALA A 486 -13.43 -0.20 -20.28
CA ALA A 486 -13.88 -1.54 -20.68
C ALA A 486 -14.22 -2.41 -19.47
N LYS A 487 -13.35 -2.42 -18.45
CA LYS A 487 -13.55 -3.18 -17.22
C LYS A 487 -14.82 -2.77 -16.47
N LEU A 488 -15.15 -1.48 -16.46
CA LEU A 488 -16.38 -0.97 -15.85
C LEU A 488 -17.64 -1.35 -16.66
N LEU A 489 -17.50 -1.43 -17.98
CA LEU A 489 -18.60 -1.74 -18.91
C LEU A 489 -18.85 -3.23 -19.15
N VAL A 490 -17.89 -4.10 -18.84
CA VAL A 490 -17.91 -5.54 -19.20
C VAL A 490 -19.21 -6.27 -18.80
N LYS A 491 -19.88 -5.84 -17.73
CA LYS A 491 -21.13 -6.44 -17.23
C LYS A 491 -22.39 -5.71 -17.68
N THR A 492 -22.30 -4.46 -18.12
CA THR A 492 -23.43 -3.57 -18.37
C THR A 492 -23.64 -3.29 -19.85
N ASP A 493 -22.55 -3.10 -20.60
CA ASP A 493 -22.56 -2.77 -22.02
C ASP A 493 -21.38 -3.46 -22.73
N ARG A 494 -21.64 -4.70 -23.16
CA ARG A 494 -20.62 -5.57 -23.77
C ARG A 494 -20.06 -4.99 -25.06
N GLU A 495 -20.89 -4.34 -25.87
CA GLU A 495 -20.48 -3.78 -27.16
C GLU A 495 -19.56 -2.57 -26.95
N LYS A 496 -19.94 -1.63 -26.07
CA LYS A 496 -19.06 -0.51 -25.73
C LYS A 496 -17.78 -0.97 -25.02
N SER A 497 -17.85 -2.03 -24.23
CA SER A 497 -16.66 -2.63 -23.63
C SER A 497 -15.68 -3.16 -24.69
N LEU A 498 -16.17 -3.80 -25.75
CA LEU A 498 -15.33 -4.27 -26.85
C LEU A 498 -14.76 -3.10 -27.66
N ALA A 499 -15.58 -2.09 -27.96
CA ALA A 499 -15.12 -0.88 -28.64
C ALA A 499 -14.00 -0.16 -27.86
N ALA A 500 -14.12 -0.08 -26.53
CA ALA A 500 -13.07 0.46 -25.67
C ALA A 500 -11.76 -0.34 -25.76
N ILE A 501 -11.82 -1.67 -25.83
CA ILE A 501 -10.63 -2.52 -26.00
C ILE A 501 -9.99 -2.28 -27.37
N GLU A 502 -10.79 -2.04 -28.41
CA GLU A 502 -10.28 -1.75 -29.76
C GLU A 502 -9.56 -0.41 -29.81
N GLU A 503 -10.11 0.64 -29.16
CA GLU A 503 -9.43 1.92 -28.98
C GLU A 503 -8.13 1.75 -28.17
N ALA A 504 -8.17 0.97 -27.08
CA ALA A 504 -6.97 0.65 -26.30
C ALA A 504 -5.90 -0.05 -27.13
N THR A 505 -6.31 -0.94 -28.03
CA THR A 505 -5.42 -1.68 -28.94
C THR A 505 -4.82 -0.76 -30.00
N ALA A 506 -5.59 0.17 -30.54
CA ALA A 506 -5.10 1.16 -31.47
C ALA A 506 -4.02 2.05 -30.83
N GLU A 507 -4.25 2.51 -29.60
CA GLU A 507 -3.25 3.31 -28.86
C GLU A 507 -2.02 2.48 -28.47
N ALA A 508 -2.20 1.23 -28.01
CA ALA A 508 -1.07 0.36 -27.66
C ALA A 508 -0.13 0.08 -28.84
N ARG A 509 -0.66 0.03 -30.07
CA ARG A 509 0.14 -0.16 -31.30
C ARG A 509 0.95 1.09 -31.69
N ARG A 510 0.60 2.27 -31.18
CA ARG A 510 1.34 3.52 -31.40
C ARG A 510 2.50 3.71 -30.43
N ILE A 511 2.58 2.89 -29.38
CA ILE A 511 3.73 2.88 -28.47
C ILE A 511 4.95 2.33 -29.24
N GLU A 512 6.11 2.93 -29.02
CA GLU A 512 7.36 2.52 -29.66
C GLU A 512 7.66 1.03 -29.41
N GLU A 513 8.27 0.35 -30.39
CA GLU A 513 8.45 -1.11 -30.33
C GLU A 513 9.36 -1.58 -29.19
N LEU A 514 10.41 -0.81 -28.90
CA LEU A 514 11.37 -1.14 -27.85
C LEU A 514 10.89 -0.67 -26.46
N ASP A 515 9.83 0.14 -26.39
CA ASP A 515 9.31 0.69 -25.15
C ASP A 515 8.58 -0.41 -24.35
N PRO A 516 8.97 -0.66 -23.09
CA PRO A 516 8.34 -1.68 -22.25
C PRO A 516 6.87 -1.42 -21.91
N ASP A 517 6.35 -0.21 -22.12
CA ASP A 517 4.93 0.09 -22.00
C ASP A 517 4.08 -0.60 -23.07
N ARG A 518 4.67 -0.91 -24.24
CA ARG A 518 3.96 -1.62 -25.30
C ARG A 518 3.54 -3.04 -24.90
N PRO A 519 4.44 -3.94 -24.45
CA PRO A 519 4.02 -5.25 -23.97
C PRO A 519 3.11 -5.17 -22.74
N ARG A 520 3.29 -4.19 -21.84
CA ARG A 520 2.37 -3.96 -20.70
C ARG A 520 0.94 -3.69 -21.16
N ALA A 521 0.76 -2.77 -22.12
CA ALA A 521 -0.55 -2.46 -22.69
C ALA A 521 -1.17 -3.68 -23.39
N MET A 522 -0.36 -4.44 -24.15
CA MET A 522 -0.82 -5.65 -24.83
C MET A 522 -1.26 -6.76 -23.86
N MET A 523 -0.56 -6.93 -22.73
CA MET A 523 -1.00 -7.83 -21.65
C MET A 523 -2.32 -7.36 -21.04
N GLY A 524 -2.48 -6.05 -20.84
CA GLY A 524 -3.75 -5.45 -20.40
C GLY A 524 -4.92 -5.74 -21.34
N ILE A 525 -4.69 -5.62 -22.65
CA ILE A 525 -5.67 -5.94 -23.70
C ILE A 525 -6.06 -7.42 -23.66
N ALA A 526 -5.08 -8.33 -23.58
CA ALA A 526 -5.34 -9.76 -23.49
C ALA A 526 -6.19 -10.12 -22.24
N ASN A 527 -5.87 -9.52 -21.10
CA ASN A 527 -6.66 -9.64 -19.87
C ASN A 527 -8.09 -9.12 -20.01
N ALA A 528 -8.27 -7.94 -20.64
CA ALA A 528 -9.58 -7.34 -20.84
C ALA A 528 -10.46 -8.14 -21.82
N LEU A 529 -9.85 -8.80 -22.80
CA LEU A 529 -10.56 -9.68 -23.74
C LEU A 529 -11.03 -10.98 -23.10
N LEU A 530 -10.34 -11.51 -22.11
CA LEU A 530 -10.66 -12.82 -21.52
C LEU A 530 -12.13 -13.03 -21.10
N PRO A 531 -12.80 -12.11 -20.36
CA PRO A 531 -14.21 -12.25 -20.02
C PRO A 531 -15.17 -12.02 -21.21
N LEU A 532 -14.69 -11.43 -22.29
CA LEU A 532 -15.49 -11.01 -23.43
C LEU A 532 -15.36 -12.00 -24.59
N ASP A 533 -14.17 -12.15 -25.12
CA ASP A 533 -13.84 -13.01 -26.25
C ASP A 533 -12.55 -13.80 -25.93
N ARG A 534 -12.76 -15.02 -25.45
CA ARG A 534 -11.68 -15.92 -25.04
C ARG A 534 -10.75 -16.29 -26.19
N ALA A 535 -11.30 -16.50 -27.39
CA ALA A 535 -10.49 -16.85 -28.56
C ALA A 535 -9.55 -15.70 -28.92
N ARG A 536 -10.08 -14.47 -29.01
CA ARG A 536 -9.26 -13.26 -29.25
C ARG A 536 -8.25 -13.01 -28.12
N SER A 537 -8.56 -13.39 -26.88
CA SER A 537 -7.62 -13.27 -25.76
C SER A 537 -6.38 -14.13 -25.96
N TRP A 538 -6.52 -15.38 -26.42
CA TRP A 538 -5.38 -16.24 -26.75
C TRP A 538 -4.48 -15.62 -27.83
N ASP A 539 -5.07 -15.10 -28.90
CA ASP A 539 -4.34 -14.43 -29.98
C ASP A 539 -3.63 -13.16 -29.49
N ALA A 540 -4.29 -12.37 -28.64
CA ALA A 540 -3.71 -11.19 -28.03
C ALA A 540 -2.51 -11.52 -27.12
N VAL A 541 -2.50 -12.67 -26.43
CA VAL A 541 -1.33 -13.11 -25.65
C VAL A 541 -0.14 -13.42 -26.56
N TYR A 542 -0.33 -14.03 -27.73
CA TYR A 542 0.78 -14.24 -28.67
C TYR A 542 1.41 -12.92 -29.13
N GLU A 543 0.58 -11.92 -29.46
CA GLU A 543 1.06 -10.59 -29.82
C GLU A 543 1.78 -9.90 -28.65
N ALA A 544 1.27 -10.06 -27.42
CA ALA A 544 1.90 -9.53 -26.22
C ALA A 544 3.27 -10.19 -25.95
N ILE A 545 3.41 -11.51 -26.17
CA ILE A 545 4.69 -12.23 -26.07
C ILE A 545 5.68 -11.71 -27.13
N LYS A 546 5.22 -11.50 -28.37
CA LYS A 546 6.05 -10.93 -29.44
C LYS A 546 6.56 -9.54 -29.06
N ALA A 547 5.68 -8.65 -28.60
CA ALA A 547 6.05 -7.33 -28.11
C ALA A 547 7.02 -7.41 -26.92
N ALA A 548 6.80 -8.35 -26.00
CA ALA A 548 7.67 -8.55 -24.85
C ALA A 548 9.09 -8.92 -25.28
N ASN A 549 9.23 -9.81 -26.27
CA ASN A 549 10.53 -10.19 -26.81
C ASN A 549 11.26 -9.02 -27.49
N SER A 550 10.54 -8.05 -28.07
CA SER A 550 11.15 -6.86 -28.67
C SER A 550 11.65 -5.81 -27.65
N SER A 551 11.23 -5.84 -26.37
CA SER A 551 11.55 -4.77 -25.40
C SER A 551 12.40 -5.23 -24.20
N ASP A 552 13.68 -4.84 -24.16
CA ASP A 552 14.64 -5.25 -23.11
C ASP A 552 14.22 -4.87 -21.68
N GLY A 553 13.45 -3.80 -21.53
CA GLY A 553 12.99 -3.32 -20.23
C GLY A 553 11.79 -4.04 -19.63
N PHE A 554 11.15 -4.96 -20.37
CA PHE A 554 9.93 -5.63 -19.90
C PHE A 554 10.24 -6.82 -18.99
N THR A 555 9.84 -6.73 -17.73
CA THR A 555 10.05 -7.79 -16.73
C THR A 555 8.82 -8.70 -16.56
N GLY A 556 7.64 -8.23 -16.96
CA GLY A 556 6.37 -8.94 -16.80
C GLY A 556 5.67 -8.76 -15.44
N GLU A 557 6.28 -7.97 -14.54
CA GLU A 557 5.80 -7.75 -13.16
C GLU A 557 5.83 -6.27 -12.75
N ASP A 558 6.20 -5.40 -13.68
CA ASP A 558 6.38 -3.96 -13.51
C ASP A 558 5.16 -3.18 -14.03
N GLY A 559 3.97 -3.78 -13.97
CA GLY A 559 2.71 -3.16 -14.32
C GLY A 559 2.40 -1.96 -13.43
N LEU A 560 2.82 -0.76 -13.88
CA LEU A 560 2.60 0.49 -13.18
C LEU A 560 2.27 1.62 -14.16
N ILE A 561 1.41 2.53 -13.72
CA ILE A 561 1.20 3.83 -14.35
C ILE A 561 1.97 4.85 -13.53
N ARG A 562 2.98 5.49 -14.13
CA ARG A 562 3.74 6.58 -13.52
C ARG A 562 3.37 7.91 -14.15
N ILE A 563 3.19 8.91 -13.32
CA ILE A 563 2.98 10.30 -13.71
C ILE A 563 4.01 11.13 -12.95
N THR A 564 4.84 11.85 -13.69
CA THR A 564 5.88 12.69 -13.13
C THR A 564 5.67 14.12 -13.59
N MET A 565 5.85 15.07 -12.67
CA MET A 565 5.93 16.48 -12.96
C MET A 565 7.18 17.02 -12.26
N GLN A 566 8.05 17.69 -13.01
CA GLN A 566 9.33 18.22 -12.52
C GLN A 566 9.49 19.67 -12.97
N SER A 567 9.38 20.59 -12.02
CA SER A 567 9.65 22.01 -12.24
C SER A 567 10.71 22.53 -11.29
N LYS A 568 11.18 23.76 -11.52
CA LYS A 568 12.04 24.47 -10.56
C LYS A 568 11.30 24.52 -9.22
N GLY A 569 11.90 23.94 -8.17
CA GLY A 569 11.35 23.93 -6.81
C GLY A 569 10.24 22.90 -6.52
N MET A 570 9.81 22.07 -7.48
CA MET A 570 8.75 21.09 -7.24
C MET A 570 8.92 19.83 -8.08
N SER A 571 8.90 18.68 -7.41
CA SER A 571 8.78 17.37 -8.05
C SER A 571 7.58 16.64 -7.47
N SER A 572 6.72 16.13 -8.33
CA SER A 572 5.58 15.30 -7.95
C SER A 572 5.61 14.04 -8.79
N ILE A 573 5.74 12.90 -8.12
CA ILE A 573 5.64 11.58 -8.74
C ILE A 573 4.42 10.90 -8.14
N ARG A 574 3.49 10.50 -9.00
CA ARG A 574 2.41 9.59 -8.65
C ARG A 574 2.64 8.30 -9.42
N SER A 575 2.50 7.18 -8.73
CA SER A 575 2.50 5.88 -9.40
C SER A 575 1.36 5.03 -8.84
N SER A 576 0.76 4.24 -9.71
CA SER A 576 -0.26 3.26 -9.34
C SER A 576 0.10 1.92 -9.96
N SER A 577 -0.01 0.85 -9.18
CA SER A 577 0.13 -0.52 -9.68
C SER A 577 -1.12 -0.89 -10.48
N VAL A 578 -0.91 -1.51 -11.65
CA VAL A 578 -1.98 -2.01 -12.52
C VAL A 578 -1.72 -3.48 -12.78
N ALA A 579 -2.39 -4.34 -11.99
CA ALA A 579 -2.15 -5.78 -12.01
C ALA A 579 -2.44 -6.43 -13.38
N GLU A 580 -3.33 -5.83 -14.17
CA GLU A 580 -3.71 -6.29 -15.52
C GLU A 580 -2.57 -6.19 -16.54
N PHE A 581 -1.54 -5.39 -16.27
CA PHE A 581 -0.35 -5.32 -17.12
C PHE A 581 0.68 -6.41 -16.82
N ASN A 582 0.50 -7.11 -15.71
CA ASN A 582 1.40 -8.20 -15.33
C ASN A 582 1.05 -9.48 -16.08
N VAL A 583 2.08 -10.27 -16.36
CA VAL A 583 1.96 -11.59 -17.01
C VAL A 583 1.17 -12.57 -16.15
N ALA A 584 1.30 -12.46 -14.82
CA ALA A 584 0.74 -13.44 -13.90
C ALA A 584 -0.80 -13.59 -13.99
N GLY A 585 -1.53 -12.48 -14.20
CA GLY A 585 -2.99 -12.49 -14.23
C GLY A 585 -3.54 -13.37 -15.35
N ILE A 586 -3.13 -13.08 -16.60
CA ILE A 586 -3.64 -13.80 -17.78
C ILE A 586 -3.20 -15.26 -17.78
N PHE A 587 -1.93 -15.55 -17.44
CA PHE A 587 -1.43 -16.93 -17.42
C PHE A 587 -2.08 -17.79 -16.33
N THR A 588 -2.49 -17.19 -15.21
CA THR A 588 -3.25 -17.90 -14.16
C THR A 588 -4.61 -18.35 -14.69
N GLU A 589 -5.32 -17.47 -15.41
CA GLU A 589 -6.66 -17.80 -15.92
C GLU A 589 -6.59 -18.74 -17.13
N LEU A 590 -5.64 -18.54 -18.05
CA LEU A 590 -5.46 -19.44 -19.19
C LEU A 590 -5.07 -20.85 -18.74
N ALA A 591 -4.25 -21.00 -17.70
CA ALA A 591 -3.86 -22.31 -17.18
C ALA A 591 -5.05 -23.11 -16.60
N LYS A 592 -6.07 -22.42 -16.07
CA LYS A 592 -7.31 -23.06 -15.62
C LYS A 592 -8.14 -23.57 -16.80
N GLU A 593 -8.05 -22.91 -17.95
CA GLU A 593 -8.74 -23.31 -19.19
C GLU A 593 -8.01 -24.44 -19.91
N ASP A 594 -6.72 -24.26 -20.24
CA ASP A 594 -5.89 -25.25 -20.92
C ASP A 594 -4.45 -25.18 -20.41
N TYR A 595 -4.19 -25.96 -19.36
CA TYR A 595 -2.88 -26.04 -18.70
C TYR A 595 -1.73 -26.32 -19.67
N ASN A 596 -1.86 -27.30 -20.57
CA ASN A 596 -0.78 -27.71 -21.46
C ASN A 596 -0.48 -26.61 -22.49
N ARG A 597 -1.52 -26.02 -23.08
CA ARG A 597 -1.36 -24.92 -24.03
C ARG A 597 -0.74 -23.70 -23.38
N THR A 598 -1.12 -23.38 -22.13
CA THR A 598 -0.53 -22.26 -21.39
C THR A 598 0.93 -22.53 -21.04
N VAL A 599 1.31 -23.76 -20.71
CA VAL A 599 2.72 -24.14 -20.51
C VAL A 599 3.52 -23.93 -21.80
N GLU A 600 2.99 -24.33 -22.96
CA GLU A 600 3.65 -24.08 -24.25
C GLU A 600 3.80 -22.58 -24.55
N LEU A 601 2.80 -21.75 -24.21
CA LEU A 601 2.92 -20.29 -24.37
C LEU A 601 4.11 -19.70 -23.61
N THR A 602 4.41 -20.21 -22.41
CA THR A 602 5.55 -19.68 -21.63
C THR A 602 6.88 -19.82 -22.35
N ARG A 603 7.03 -20.84 -23.20
CA ARG A 603 8.24 -21.07 -24.00
C ARG A 603 8.44 -20.02 -25.08
N GLY A 604 7.38 -19.28 -25.44
CA GLY A 604 7.45 -18.15 -26.36
C GLY A 604 8.21 -16.94 -25.80
N PHE A 605 8.35 -16.82 -24.48
CA PHE A 605 9.16 -15.77 -23.88
C PHE A 605 10.66 -16.10 -23.99
N GLN A 606 11.40 -15.22 -24.66
CA GLN A 606 12.85 -15.36 -24.85
C GLN A 606 13.63 -14.90 -23.60
N ARG A 607 13.10 -13.92 -22.86
CA ARG A 607 13.74 -13.39 -21.65
C ARG A 607 13.32 -14.15 -20.40
N GLU A 608 14.26 -14.21 -19.45
CA GLU A 608 14.12 -14.96 -18.19
C GLU A 608 12.97 -14.44 -17.33
N ALA A 609 12.85 -13.11 -17.18
CA ALA A 609 11.88 -12.49 -16.26
C ALA A 609 10.40 -12.77 -16.59
N PRO A 610 9.89 -12.46 -17.80
CA PRO A 610 8.49 -12.74 -18.11
C PRO A 610 8.20 -14.25 -18.18
N ARG A 611 9.18 -15.07 -18.60
CA ARG A 611 9.06 -16.54 -18.60
C ARG A 611 8.92 -17.12 -17.19
N ALA A 612 9.77 -16.67 -16.26
CA ALA A 612 9.71 -17.09 -14.86
C ALA A 612 8.36 -16.69 -14.23
N SER A 613 7.95 -15.44 -14.46
CA SER A 613 6.67 -14.89 -13.97
C SER A 613 5.46 -15.69 -14.46
N ALA A 614 5.42 -16.01 -15.76
CA ALA A 614 4.38 -16.84 -16.35
C ALA A 614 4.37 -18.26 -15.76
N THR A 615 5.53 -18.90 -15.66
CA THR A 615 5.67 -20.27 -15.15
C THR A 615 5.21 -20.38 -13.69
N ILE A 616 5.61 -19.42 -12.85
CA ILE A 616 5.18 -19.35 -11.45
C ILE A 616 3.66 -19.16 -11.35
N ALA A 617 3.08 -18.30 -12.19
CA ALA A 617 1.64 -18.05 -12.21
C ALA A 617 0.83 -19.31 -12.60
N ILE A 618 1.28 -20.03 -13.63
CA ILE A 618 0.68 -21.32 -14.02
C ILE A 618 0.73 -22.31 -12.86
N ALA A 619 1.91 -22.50 -12.26
CA ALA A 619 2.05 -23.48 -11.19
C ALA A 619 1.19 -23.12 -9.97
N ARG A 620 1.16 -21.83 -9.59
CA ARG A 620 0.31 -21.33 -8.52
C ARG A 620 -1.18 -21.61 -8.78
N SER A 621 -1.65 -21.48 -10.02
CA SER A 621 -3.06 -21.73 -10.38
C SER A 621 -3.56 -23.15 -10.08
N VAL A 622 -2.64 -24.12 -10.01
CA VAL A 622 -2.96 -25.55 -9.77
C VAL A 622 -2.57 -26.00 -8.34
N LEU A 623 -1.54 -25.39 -7.77
CA LEU A 623 -1.00 -25.75 -6.45
C LEU A 623 -1.68 -25.03 -5.29
N ASP A 624 -2.15 -23.80 -5.48
CA ASP A 624 -2.95 -23.12 -4.45
C ASP A 624 -4.30 -23.82 -4.34
N GLU A 625 -4.52 -24.56 -3.26
CA GLU A 625 -5.85 -25.03 -2.90
C GLU A 625 -6.75 -23.81 -2.69
N LYS A 626 -7.94 -23.80 -3.30
CA LYS A 626 -8.95 -22.80 -2.98
C LYS A 626 -9.18 -22.88 -1.46
N LYS A 627 -8.71 -21.86 -0.74
CA LYS A 627 -9.20 -21.56 0.61
C LYS A 627 -10.70 -21.27 0.44
N ASN A 628 -11.52 -22.30 0.65
CA ASN A 628 -12.96 -22.14 0.84
C ASN A 628 -13.21 -21.49 2.20
#